data_AF-A0A2N3BRH6-F1
#
_entry.id   AF-A0A2N3BRH6-F1
#
_cell.length_a   1.000
_cell.length_b   1.000
_cell.length_c   1.000
_cell.angle_alpha   90.00
_cell.angle_beta   90.00
_cell.angle_gamma   90.00
#
_symmetry.space_group_name_H-M   'P 1'
#
loop_
_entity.id
_entity.type
_entity.pdbx_description
1 polymer ?
#
loop_
_entity_poly.entity_id
_entity_poly.type
_entity_poly.pdbx_seq_one_letter_code
_entity_poly.pdbx_strand_id
1 'polypeptide(L)'
;MFLPFLAALRRVGVPVSLREYLGFLEAVRVGLANQEVETFYHLARATMVKDERHLDRFDRAFAEAFEGLGEISPEAVLAAIDLPRDWLERILERRLSPAEMAEVEAMGGFERLMETLKQRLAEQKGRHQGGSKWIGTAGTSPFGAHGYNPEGVRIGQDASRHRRAVKVWDRREFRDLDDRVVQEAPLEIRVNGMPLVALMRLPGQEKELAAGFCLTERVIPSAGAIELIRHCGADAARPRDLNALTESPDSLTSGDVVEMQVGSVENTGRFSETFVVRTGCGGADLAQIGADIDGAIVSEMTVRGSVLLGLAEELTSRQPIFNGTGGTHGAGIFDAAGACIVVAEDVGRHNALDKAVGSCALMGIDLEDKVLVLSGRVSYEMAMKAVRVGIPVIASLAAPTHLGLQIAERAGCTVIGFLSSQRFN
;
A
#
# COMPACT_ATOMS: atom_id res chain seq x y z
N MET A 1 -28.53 -10.10 -14.19
CA MET A 1 -28.43 -10.16 -12.72
C MET A 1 -27.23 -9.39 -12.15
N PHE A 2 -25.99 -9.59 -12.64
CA PHE A 2 -24.79 -8.99 -12.00
C PHE A 2 -24.37 -7.59 -12.49
N LEU A 3 -25.01 -7.05 -13.53
CA LEU A 3 -24.72 -5.70 -14.03
C LEU A 3 -25.07 -4.56 -13.03
N PRO A 4 -26.19 -4.61 -12.29
CA PRO A 4 -26.45 -3.67 -11.19
C PRO A 4 -25.39 -3.73 -10.08
N PHE A 5 -24.87 -4.92 -9.77
CA PHE A 5 -23.79 -5.08 -8.78
C PHE A 5 -22.47 -4.46 -9.26
N LEU A 6 -22.10 -4.66 -10.53
CA LEU A 6 -20.96 -3.97 -11.14
C LEU A 6 -21.13 -2.44 -11.12
N ALA A 7 -22.34 -1.95 -11.40
CA ALA A 7 -22.65 -0.52 -11.36
C ALA A 7 -22.55 0.04 -9.93
N ALA A 8 -23.04 -0.70 -8.93
CA ALA A 8 -22.91 -0.33 -7.51
C ALA A 8 -21.44 -0.23 -7.07
N LEU A 9 -20.61 -1.23 -7.43
CA LEU A 9 -19.18 -1.23 -7.14
C LEU A 9 -18.47 0.00 -7.73
N ARG A 10 -18.76 0.35 -8.97
CA ARG A 10 -18.20 1.54 -9.62
C ARG A 10 -18.70 2.83 -8.98
N ARG A 11 -19.98 2.90 -8.60
CA ARG A 11 -20.57 4.08 -7.96
C ARG A 11 -19.94 4.38 -6.60
N VAL A 12 -19.58 3.36 -5.82
CA VAL A 12 -18.90 3.53 -4.52
C VAL A 12 -17.37 3.65 -4.67
N GLY A 13 -16.85 3.71 -5.90
CA GLY A 13 -15.43 3.97 -6.15
C GLY A 13 -14.51 2.74 -5.99
N VAL A 14 -15.02 1.52 -6.21
CA VAL A 14 -14.17 0.34 -6.42
C VAL A 14 -13.78 0.28 -7.91
N PRO A 15 -12.48 0.29 -8.27
CA PRO A 15 -12.00 0.36 -9.66
C PRO A 15 -12.08 -1.00 -10.36
N VAL A 16 -13.28 -1.56 -10.52
CA VAL A 16 -13.50 -2.86 -11.17
C VAL A 16 -13.44 -2.72 -12.71
N SER A 17 -12.43 -3.34 -13.30
CA SER A 17 -12.26 -3.48 -14.74
C SER A 17 -13.23 -4.51 -15.33
N LEU A 18 -13.49 -4.41 -16.64
CA LEU A 18 -14.29 -5.41 -17.36
C LEU A 18 -13.64 -6.80 -17.30
N ARG A 19 -12.30 -6.88 -17.27
CA ARG A 19 -11.57 -8.14 -17.21
C ARG A 19 -11.86 -8.89 -15.90
N GLU A 20 -11.84 -8.18 -14.79
CA GLU A 20 -12.12 -8.74 -13.46
C GLU A 20 -13.58 -9.19 -13.35
N TYR A 21 -14.49 -8.38 -13.85
CA TYR A 21 -15.90 -8.73 -13.90
C TYR A 21 -16.17 -9.96 -14.78
N LEU A 22 -15.53 -10.07 -15.95
CA LEU A 22 -15.64 -11.25 -16.80
C LEU A 22 -15.03 -12.50 -16.14
N GLY A 23 -13.89 -12.36 -15.45
CA GLY A 23 -13.28 -13.44 -14.68
C GLY A 23 -14.18 -13.93 -13.53
N PHE A 24 -14.85 -13.01 -12.85
CA PHE A 24 -15.88 -13.33 -11.86
C PHE A 24 -17.04 -14.13 -12.49
N LEU A 25 -17.58 -13.67 -13.62
CA LEU A 25 -18.67 -14.37 -14.31
C LEU A 25 -18.27 -15.76 -14.80
N GLU A 26 -17.04 -15.93 -15.28
CA GLU A 26 -16.51 -17.23 -15.67
C GLU A 26 -16.40 -18.17 -14.47
N ALA A 27 -15.89 -17.68 -13.34
CA ALA A 27 -15.78 -18.45 -12.11
C ALA A 27 -17.16 -18.90 -11.58
N VAL A 28 -18.15 -18.00 -11.63
CA VAL A 28 -19.55 -18.34 -11.30
C VAL A 28 -20.10 -19.38 -12.29
N ARG A 29 -19.82 -19.24 -13.59
CA ARG A 29 -20.30 -20.18 -14.63
C ARG A 29 -19.76 -21.60 -14.44
N VAL A 30 -18.50 -21.74 -14.00
CA VAL A 30 -17.87 -23.06 -13.73
C VAL A 30 -18.30 -23.63 -12.37
N GLY A 31 -19.09 -22.88 -11.59
CA GLY A 31 -19.63 -23.33 -10.30
C GLY A 31 -18.66 -23.17 -9.13
N LEU A 32 -17.65 -22.30 -9.23
CA LEU A 32 -16.72 -22.02 -8.12
C LEU A 32 -17.41 -21.31 -6.96
N ALA A 33 -18.50 -20.57 -7.23
CA ALA A 33 -19.46 -20.18 -6.21
C ALA A 33 -20.50 -21.30 -6.08
N ASN A 34 -20.33 -22.19 -5.11
CA ASN A 34 -21.38 -23.14 -4.70
C ASN A 34 -22.64 -22.38 -4.23
N GLN A 35 -23.73 -23.08 -3.92
CA GLN A 35 -25.01 -22.51 -3.45
C GLN A 35 -24.94 -21.76 -2.09
N GLU A 36 -23.75 -21.44 -1.60
CA GLU A 36 -23.51 -20.74 -0.35
C GLU A 36 -23.15 -19.27 -0.63
N VAL A 37 -23.94 -18.35 -0.05
CA VAL A 37 -23.77 -16.90 -0.18
C VAL A 37 -22.38 -16.43 0.27
N GLU A 38 -21.79 -17.09 1.27
CA GLU A 38 -20.43 -16.80 1.76
C GLU A 38 -19.35 -17.08 0.71
N THR A 39 -19.45 -18.22 0.02
CA THR A 39 -18.52 -18.57 -1.07
C THR A 39 -18.63 -17.57 -2.23
N PHE A 40 -19.85 -17.15 -2.55
CA PHE A 40 -20.11 -16.14 -3.57
C PHE A 40 -19.52 -14.76 -3.18
N TYR A 41 -19.70 -14.33 -1.93
CA TYR A 41 -19.13 -13.09 -1.40
C TYR A 41 -17.60 -13.08 -1.50
N HIS A 42 -16.93 -14.15 -1.05
CA HIS A 42 -15.48 -14.25 -1.11
C HIS A 42 -14.96 -14.35 -2.55
N LEU A 43 -15.67 -15.07 -3.43
CA LEU A 43 -15.32 -15.13 -4.85
C LEU A 43 -15.42 -13.75 -5.50
N ALA A 44 -16.51 -13.02 -5.26
CA ALA A 44 -16.70 -11.67 -5.78
C ALA A 44 -15.61 -10.72 -5.27
N ARG A 45 -15.31 -10.76 -3.97
CA ARG A 45 -14.26 -9.97 -3.33
C ARG A 45 -12.87 -10.26 -3.92
N ALA A 46 -12.49 -11.53 -4.03
CA ALA A 46 -11.18 -11.95 -4.55
C ALA A 46 -10.98 -11.65 -6.04
N THR A 47 -12.05 -11.70 -6.83
CA THR A 47 -11.98 -11.50 -8.28
C THR A 47 -12.01 -10.02 -8.65
N MET A 48 -12.86 -9.23 -7.98
CA MET A 48 -13.16 -7.84 -8.36
C MET A 48 -12.47 -6.76 -7.51
N VAL A 49 -11.83 -7.12 -6.40
CA VAL A 49 -11.05 -6.17 -5.59
C VAL A 49 -9.56 -6.54 -5.65
N LYS A 50 -8.73 -5.62 -6.14
CA LYS A 50 -7.26 -5.80 -6.24
C LYS A 50 -6.46 -5.11 -5.16
N ASP A 51 -7.09 -4.19 -4.46
CA ASP A 51 -6.47 -3.36 -3.46
C ASP A 51 -7.31 -3.43 -2.18
N GLU A 52 -6.66 -3.76 -1.06
CA GLU A 52 -7.34 -3.93 0.22
C GLU A 52 -8.02 -2.65 0.71
N ARG A 53 -7.54 -1.48 0.28
CA ARG A 53 -8.14 -0.17 0.57
C ARG A 53 -9.58 -0.03 0.05
N HIS A 54 -9.97 -0.88 -0.90
CA HIS A 54 -11.31 -0.88 -1.48
C HIS A 54 -12.26 -1.92 -0.86
N LEU A 55 -11.81 -2.70 0.13
CA LEU A 55 -12.63 -3.74 0.75
C LEU A 55 -13.86 -3.16 1.46
N ASP A 56 -13.70 -2.07 2.20
CA ASP A 56 -14.83 -1.39 2.86
C ASP A 56 -15.84 -0.81 1.87
N ARG A 57 -15.37 -0.37 0.70
CA ARG A 57 -16.25 0.12 -0.38
C ARG A 57 -16.98 -1.05 -1.03
N PHE A 58 -16.28 -2.14 -1.27
CA PHE A 58 -16.85 -3.38 -1.78
C PHE A 58 -17.94 -3.90 -0.84
N ASP A 59 -17.69 -3.96 0.46
CA ASP A 59 -18.64 -4.46 1.45
C ASP A 59 -19.92 -3.61 1.48
N ARG A 60 -19.80 -2.29 1.36
CA ARG A 60 -20.94 -1.38 1.23
C ARG A 60 -21.75 -1.63 -0.05
N ALA A 61 -21.09 -1.74 -1.20
CA ALA A 61 -21.77 -2.01 -2.46
C ALA A 61 -22.37 -3.42 -2.54
N PHE A 62 -21.72 -4.41 -1.92
CA PHE A 62 -22.24 -5.77 -1.82
C PHE A 62 -23.48 -5.79 -0.91
N ALA A 63 -23.43 -5.14 0.26
CA ALA A 63 -24.57 -5.04 1.16
C ALA A 63 -25.76 -4.35 0.48
N GLU A 64 -25.54 -3.24 -0.24
CA GLU A 64 -26.61 -2.52 -0.96
C GLU A 64 -27.18 -3.34 -2.14
N ALA A 65 -26.30 -3.95 -2.95
CA ALA A 65 -26.73 -4.71 -4.12
C ALA A 65 -27.49 -5.98 -3.78
N PHE A 66 -27.30 -6.50 -2.56
CA PHE A 66 -27.90 -7.73 -2.09
C PHE A 66 -28.75 -7.54 -0.81
N GLU A 67 -29.11 -6.30 -0.48
CA GLU A 67 -30.02 -5.95 0.61
C GLU A 67 -31.40 -6.54 0.31
N GLY A 68 -31.97 -7.30 1.25
CA GLY A 68 -33.27 -7.97 1.07
C GLY A 68 -33.22 -9.39 0.50
N LEU A 69 -32.05 -9.94 0.12
CA LEU A 69 -31.93 -11.36 -0.28
C LEU A 69 -32.17 -12.37 0.84
N GLY A 70 -32.18 -11.92 2.09
CA GLY A 70 -32.62 -12.73 3.23
C GLY A 70 -34.13 -13.03 3.23
N GLU A 71 -34.92 -12.31 2.43
CA GLU A 71 -36.37 -12.52 2.27
C GLU A 71 -36.76 -13.14 0.92
N ILE A 72 -35.80 -13.34 0.02
CA ILE A 72 -36.07 -13.94 -1.29
C ILE A 72 -36.23 -15.43 -1.08
N SER A 73 -37.46 -15.92 -1.22
CA SER A 73 -37.75 -17.33 -1.10
C SER A 73 -36.97 -18.13 -2.16
N PRO A 74 -36.61 -19.39 -1.89
CA PRO A 74 -35.97 -20.25 -2.88
C PRO A 74 -36.69 -20.24 -4.24
N GLU A 75 -38.03 -20.06 -4.24
CA GLU A 75 -38.83 -19.97 -5.46
C GLU A 75 -38.50 -18.76 -6.34
N ALA A 76 -38.13 -17.60 -5.78
CA ALA A 76 -37.78 -16.41 -6.56
C ALA A 76 -36.38 -16.50 -7.17
N VAL A 77 -35.48 -17.28 -6.56
CA VAL A 77 -34.20 -17.67 -7.15
C VAL A 77 -34.40 -18.74 -8.23
N LEU A 78 -35.29 -19.72 -8.00
CA LEU A 78 -35.65 -20.76 -8.95
C LEU A 78 -36.41 -20.23 -10.18
N ALA A 79 -37.28 -19.21 -10.02
CA ALA A 79 -37.99 -18.59 -11.14
C ALA A 79 -37.08 -17.74 -12.05
N ALA A 80 -35.94 -17.27 -11.53
CA ALA A 80 -34.95 -16.52 -12.28
C ALA A 80 -33.94 -17.41 -13.01
N ILE A 81 -33.94 -18.72 -12.76
CA ILE A 81 -33.01 -19.69 -13.35
C ILE A 81 -33.84 -20.81 -14.00
N ASP A 82 -33.87 -20.84 -15.33
CA ASP A 82 -34.45 -21.94 -16.10
C ASP A 82 -33.55 -23.19 -15.91
N LEU A 83 -33.80 -23.95 -14.83
CA LEU A 83 -32.97 -25.07 -14.39
C LEU A 83 -33.43 -26.38 -15.07
N PRO A 84 -32.52 -27.14 -15.71
CA PRO A 84 -32.85 -28.43 -16.32
C PRO A 84 -33.33 -29.48 -15.31
N ARG A 85 -34.31 -30.31 -15.71
CA ARG A 85 -34.94 -31.37 -14.90
C ARG A 85 -33.92 -32.29 -14.21
N ASP A 86 -32.88 -32.66 -14.94
CA ASP A 86 -31.82 -33.58 -14.50
C ASP A 86 -31.00 -33.03 -13.32
N TRP A 87 -31.00 -31.70 -13.14
CA TRP A 87 -30.29 -31.04 -12.04
C TRP A 87 -31.06 -31.13 -10.71
N LEU A 88 -32.39 -31.08 -10.76
CA LEU A 88 -33.27 -31.23 -9.60
C LEU A 88 -33.26 -32.66 -9.05
N GLU A 89 -33.23 -33.66 -9.94
CA GLU A 89 -33.20 -35.08 -9.57
C GLU A 89 -31.91 -35.42 -8.79
N ARG A 90 -30.75 -34.91 -9.23
CA ARG A 90 -29.45 -35.18 -8.60
C ARG A 90 -29.24 -34.49 -7.24
N ILE A 91 -29.97 -33.41 -6.96
CA ILE A 91 -29.94 -32.74 -5.65
C ILE A 91 -30.72 -33.57 -4.61
N LEU A 92 -31.84 -34.16 -5.02
CA LEU A 92 -32.69 -34.98 -4.16
C LEU A 92 -32.05 -36.33 -3.83
N GLU A 93 -31.43 -36.98 -4.82
CA GLU A 93 -30.66 -38.22 -4.62
C GLU A 93 -29.53 -38.07 -3.59
N ARG A 94 -28.97 -36.86 -3.44
CA ARG A 94 -27.87 -36.57 -2.51
C ARG A 94 -28.30 -36.16 -1.10
N ARG A 95 -29.58 -35.87 -0.87
CA ARG A 95 -30.06 -35.32 0.42
C ARG A 95 -31.13 -36.16 1.12
N LEU A 96 -31.75 -37.13 0.46
CA LEU A 96 -32.75 -38.02 1.07
C LEU A 96 -32.08 -39.29 1.60
N SER A 97 -32.45 -39.71 2.81
CA SER A 97 -32.05 -41.00 3.34
C SER A 97 -32.79 -42.15 2.62
N PRO A 98 -32.26 -43.38 2.62
CA PRO A 98 -32.90 -44.52 1.94
C PRO A 98 -34.35 -44.80 2.38
N ALA A 99 -34.69 -44.47 3.63
CA ALA A 99 -36.05 -44.62 4.16
C ALA A 99 -37.02 -43.57 3.62
N GLU A 100 -36.57 -42.33 3.47
CA GLU A 100 -37.37 -41.23 2.91
C GLU A 100 -37.57 -41.40 1.41
N MET A 101 -36.58 -41.96 0.72
CA MET A 101 -36.68 -42.30 -0.70
C MET A 101 -37.74 -43.38 -0.96
N ALA A 102 -37.86 -44.37 -0.07
CA ALA A 102 -38.89 -45.42 -0.15
C ALA A 102 -40.31 -44.89 0.13
N GLU A 103 -40.48 -43.89 1.00
CA GLU A 103 -41.78 -43.25 1.23
C GLU A 103 -42.24 -42.42 0.01
N VAL A 104 -41.31 -41.77 -0.70
CA VAL A 104 -41.60 -41.03 -1.94
C VAL A 104 -42.02 -41.98 -3.07
N GLU A 105 -41.39 -43.15 -3.18
CA GLU A 105 -41.84 -44.19 -4.13
C GLU A 105 -43.22 -44.74 -3.74
N ALA A 106 -43.47 -44.99 -2.46
CA ALA A 106 -44.77 -45.48 -1.97
C ALA A 106 -45.93 -44.49 -2.22
N MET A 107 -45.64 -43.20 -2.33
CA MET A 107 -46.63 -42.16 -2.67
C MET A 107 -46.90 -41.99 -4.17
N GLY A 108 -46.36 -42.87 -5.02
CA GLY A 108 -46.54 -42.83 -6.47
C GLY A 108 -45.47 -42.04 -7.21
N GLY A 109 -44.30 -41.89 -6.60
CA GLY A 109 -43.13 -41.28 -7.20
C GLY A 109 -43.15 -39.75 -7.26
N PHE A 110 -42.06 -39.21 -7.78
CA PHE A 110 -41.76 -37.78 -7.78
C PHE A 110 -42.80 -36.93 -8.53
N GLU A 111 -43.35 -37.43 -9.65
CA GLU A 111 -44.34 -36.69 -10.44
C GLU A 111 -45.64 -36.46 -9.66
N ARG A 112 -46.15 -37.48 -8.96
CA ARG A 112 -47.39 -37.39 -8.19
C ARG A 112 -47.24 -36.50 -6.95
N LEU A 113 -46.05 -36.51 -6.35
CA LEU A 113 -45.71 -35.63 -5.23
C LEU A 113 -45.66 -34.15 -5.66
N MET A 114 -45.04 -33.88 -6.81
CA MET A 114 -44.97 -32.53 -7.38
C MET A 114 -46.33 -32.02 -7.90
N GLU A 115 -47.17 -32.90 -8.43
CA GLU A 115 -48.53 -32.57 -8.86
C GLU A 115 -49.44 -32.24 -7.66
N THR A 116 -49.32 -33.03 -6.57
CA THR A 116 -50.05 -32.78 -5.31
C THR A 116 -49.60 -31.48 -4.66
N LEU A 117 -48.30 -31.16 -4.70
CA LEU A 117 -47.75 -29.90 -4.21
C LEU A 117 -48.27 -28.71 -5.04
N LYS A 118 -48.29 -28.83 -6.37
CA LYS A 118 -48.85 -27.80 -7.27
C LYS A 118 -50.34 -27.56 -7.03
N GLN A 119 -51.13 -28.62 -6.84
CA GLN A 119 -52.55 -28.49 -6.49
C GLN A 119 -52.75 -27.77 -5.16
N ARG A 120 -51.99 -28.11 -4.12
CA ARG A 120 -52.12 -27.46 -2.80
C ARG A 120 -51.69 -25.99 -2.82
N LEU A 121 -50.67 -25.64 -3.61
CA LEU A 121 -50.25 -24.25 -3.80
C LEU A 121 -51.26 -23.43 -4.60
N ALA A 122 -51.95 -24.04 -5.58
CA ALA A 122 -53.00 -23.38 -6.35
C ALA A 122 -54.29 -23.15 -5.53
N GLU A 123 -54.61 -24.06 -4.61
CA GLU A 123 -55.78 -23.95 -3.72
C GLU A 123 -55.54 -22.99 -2.53
N GLN A 124 -54.28 -22.79 -2.14
CA GLN A 124 -53.92 -21.99 -0.97
C GLN A 124 -53.78 -20.50 -1.32
N LYS A 125 -54.87 -19.73 -1.13
CA LYS A 125 -54.91 -18.28 -1.42
C LYS A 125 -54.45 -17.38 -0.26
N GLY A 126 -53.87 -17.92 0.81
CA GLY A 126 -53.42 -17.16 1.98
C GLY A 126 -52.65 -17.98 3.03
N ARG A 127 -52.17 -17.29 4.08
CA ARG A 127 -51.35 -17.87 5.16
C ARG A 127 -52.24 -18.65 6.13
N HIS A 128 -51.98 -19.95 6.30
CA HIS A 128 -52.72 -20.83 7.23
C HIS A 128 -51.80 -21.33 8.37
N GLN A 129 -52.33 -21.45 9.59
CA GLN A 129 -51.62 -22.04 10.74
C GLN A 129 -52.41 -23.23 11.28
N GLY A 130 -51.75 -24.40 11.35
CA GLY A 130 -52.27 -25.64 11.95
C GLY A 130 -53.03 -26.58 10.99
N GLY A 131 -52.78 -27.89 11.14
CA GLY A 131 -53.41 -29.00 10.39
C GLY A 131 -52.48 -29.77 9.44
N SER A 132 -52.81 -31.02 9.10
CA SER A 132 -52.02 -31.90 8.21
C SER A 132 -52.27 -31.69 6.71
N LYS A 133 -53.24 -30.83 6.36
CA LYS A 133 -53.70 -30.63 4.97
C LYS A 133 -53.06 -29.43 4.27
N TRP A 134 -52.72 -28.35 4.97
CA TRP A 134 -52.27 -27.08 4.38
C TRP A 134 -50.79 -26.80 4.69
N ILE A 135 -50.13 -25.97 3.87
CA ILE A 135 -48.71 -25.61 4.05
C ILE A 135 -48.63 -24.41 4.99
N GLY A 136 -48.01 -24.57 6.18
CA GLY A 136 -47.96 -23.52 7.19
C GLY A 136 -46.99 -23.80 8.35
N THR A 137 -46.63 -22.75 9.10
CA THR A 137 -45.84 -22.84 10.33
C THR A 137 -46.72 -23.38 11.47
N ALA A 138 -46.28 -24.48 12.10
CA ALA A 138 -46.91 -25.20 13.23
C ALA A 138 -47.98 -26.29 12.96
N GLY A 139 -47.73 -27.21 12.02
CA GLY A 139 -48.47 -28.48 11.90
C GLY A 139 -47.57 -29.69 11.59
N THR A 140 -48.00 -30.89 11.96
CA THR A 140 -47.33 -32.20 11.68
C THR A 140 -47.56 -32.69 10.25
N SER A 141 -47.61 -31.76 9.30
CA SER A 141 -47.62 -32.09 7.88
C SER A 141 -46.20 -32.48 7.45
N PRO A 142 -46.01 -33.49 6.57
CA PRO A 142 -44.70 -33.82 5.99
C PRO A 142 -44.04 -32.66 5.23
N PHE A 143 -44.81 -31.60 4.95
CA PHE A 143 -44.36 -30.38 4.27
C PHE A 143 -44.34 -29.14 5.20
N GLY A 144 -44.43 -29.34 6.52
CA GLY A 144 -44.47 -28.28 7.53
C GLY A 144 -43.09 -27.95 8.12
N ALA A 145 -42.86 -26.66 8.38
CA ALA A 145 -41.56 -26.07 8.75
C ALA A 145 -40.99 -26.42 10.15
N HIS A 146 -41.48 -27.45 10.86
CA HIS A 146 -41.09 -27.74 12.26
C HIS A 146 -40.68 -29.21 12.52
N GLY A 147 -39.90 -29.80 11.62
CA GLY A 147 -38.84 -30.71 12.07
C GLY A 147 -37.76 -29.91 12.81
N TYR A 148 -37.23 -30.45 13.91
CA TYR A 148 -36.13 -29.95 14.75
C TYR A 148 -35.25 -28.84 14.11
N ASN A 149 -35.22 -27.65 14.71
CA ASN A 149 -34.53 -26.46 14.18
C ASN A 149 -33.14 -26.26 14.83
N PRO A 150 -32.02 -26.52 14.13
CA PRO A 150 -30.66 -26.28 14.62
C PRO A 150 -30.15 -24.85 14.32
N GLU A 151 -30.97 -23.95 13.75
CA GLU A 151 -30.52 -22.68 13.16
C GLU A 151 -31.40 -21.45 13.48
N GLY A 152 -31.98 -21.38 14.68
CA GLY A 152 -32.74 -20.19 15.13
C GLY A 152 -32.02 -19.38 16.20
N VAL A 153 -31.49 -18.21 15.83
CA VAL A 153 -30.99 -17.19 16.79
C VAL A 153 -32.13 -16.80 17.74
N ARG A 154 -31.91 -16.89 19.06
CA ARG A 154 -32.77 -16.35 20.12
C ARG A 154 -32.16 -15.05 20.66
N ILE A 155 -32.96 -13.99 20.73
CA ILE A 155 -32.52 -12.67 21.21
C ILE A 155 -32.41 -12.72 22.76
N GLY A 156 -31.25 -12.35 23.32
CA GLY A 156 -31.04 -12.15 24.77
C GLY A 156 -30.03 -13.05 25.50
N GLN A 157 -28.89 -13.45 24.90
CA GLN A 157 -27.80 -14.15 25.61
C GLN A 157 -26.42 -13.54 25.34
N ASP A 158 -25.63 -13.35 26.41
CA ASP A 158 -24.31 -12.71 26.42
C ASP A 158 -23.12 -13.61 25.99
N ALA A 159 -23.35 -14.86 25.59
CA ALA A 159 -22.28 -15.70 25.02
C ALA A 159 -22.81 -16.77 24.05
N SER A 160 -22.24 -16.82 22.84
CA SER A 160 -22.58 -17.81 21.80
C SER A 160 -21.61 -19.00 21.84
N ARG A 161 -22.15 -20.22 22.01
CA ARG A 161 -21.37 -21.49 22.06
C ARG A 161 -21.20 -22.19 20.70
N HIS A 162 -21.85 -21.75 19.62
CA HIS A 162 -21.70 -22.36 18.29
C HIS A 162 -21.60 -21.29 17.19
N ARG A 163 -20.40 -21.14 16.64
CA ARG A 163 -20.05 -20.24 15.52
C ARG A 163 -20.57 -20.84 14.20
N ARG A 164 -21.80 -20.53 13.78
CA ARG A 164 -22.33 -20.88 12.44
C ARG A 164 -22.64 -19.63 11.59
N ALA A 165 -22.50 -19.79 10.28
CA ALA A 165 -22.22 -18.83 9.21
C ALA A 165 -23.25 -17.69 8.94
N VAL A 166 -24.31 -17.54 9.74
CA VAL A 166 -25.33 -16.49 9.57
C VAL A 166 -24.91 -15.16 10.24
N LYS A 167 -23.61 -14.99 10.49
CA LYS A 167 -23.05 -13.83 11.21
C LYS A 167 -21.75 -13.35 10.58
N VAL A 168 -21.59 -13.51 9.26
CA VAL A 168 -20.42 -13.01 8.52
C VAL A 168 -20.74 -11.65 7.87
N TRP A 169 -21.95 -11.45 7.35
CA TRP A 169 -22.36 -10.15 6.78
C TRP A 169 -22.65 -9.07 7.83
N ASP A 170 -23.14 -9.46 9.00
CA ASP A 170 -23.39 -8.55 10.14
C ASP A 170 -22.15 -8.37 11.03
N ARG A 171 -21.08 -9.16 10.78
CA ARG A 171 -19.75 -8.84 11.27
C ARG A 171 -19.20 -7.73 10.39
N ARG A 172 -19.68 -6.55 10.70
CA ARG A 172 -19.05 -5.29 10.38
C ARG A 172 -17.66 -5.23 11.03
N GLU A 173 -16.70 -5.98 10.51
CA GLU A 173 -15.27 -5.67 10.71
C GLU A 173 -14.95 -4.47 9.81
N PHE A 174 -15.65 -3.35 10.03
CA PHE A 174 -15.33 -2.09 9.37
C PHE A 174 -14.00 -1.66 9.94
N ARG A 175 -12.95 -1.91 9.18
CA ARG A 175 -11.65 -1.33 9.42
C ARG A 175 -11.43 -0.40 8.26
N ASP A 176 -11.49 0.90 8.51
CA ASP A 176 -11.16 1.88 7.49
C ASP A 176 -9.75 1.59 6.97
N LEU A 177 -9.70 1.07 5.74
CA LEU A 177 -8.49 0.75 5.00
C LEU A 177 -8.15 1.86 4.01
N ASP A 178 -8.87 2.99 3.98
CA ASP A 178 -8.43 4.11 3.15
C ASP A 178 -7.05 4.59 3.64
N ASP A 179 -6.07 4.55 2.75
CA ASP A 179 -4.68 4.86 3.06
C ASP A 179 -4.11 5.86 2.06
N ARG A 180 -3.18 6.69 2.53
CA ARG A 180 -2.51 7.73 1.73
C ARG A 180 -1.19 7.17 1.21
N VAL A 181 -0.95 7.35 -0.08
CA VAL A 181 0.27 6.86 -0.74
C VAL A 181 1.18 8.04 -1.05
N VAL A 182 2.47 7.87 -0.75
CA VAL A 182 3.50 8.84 -1.10
C VAL A 182 3.67 8.94 -2.61
N GLN A 183 3.89 10.14 -3.13
CA GLN A 183 4.21 10.35 -4.54
C GLN A 183 5.73 10.20 -4.75
N GLU A 184 6.09 9.40 -5.75
CA GLU A 184 7.46 9.28 -6.26
C GLU A 184 7.50 9.82 -7.71
N ALA A 185 8.45 10.70 -8.02
CA ALA A 185 8.57 11.32 -9.33
C ALA A 185 10.04 11.47 -9.76
N PRO A 186 10.36 11.39 -11.07
CA PRO A 186 11.71 11.57 -11.57
C PRO A 186 12.15 13.05 -11.55
N LEU A 187 13.43 13.27 -11.23
CA LEU A 187 14.14 14.56 -11.31
C LEU A 187 15.47 14.37 -12.04
N GLU A 188 15.72 15.16 -13.08
CA GLU A 188 17.02 15.24 -13.74
C GLU A 188 17.82 16.43 -13.22
N ILE A 189 19.07 16.19 -12.82
CA ILE A 189 20.02 17.23 -12.44
C ILE A 189 20.99 17.45 -13.61
N ARG A 190 21.11 18.70 -14.06
CA ARG A 190 22.07 19.14 -15.08
C ARG A 190 23.09 20.09 -14.46
N VAL A 191 24.36 19.91 -14.82
CA VAL A 191 25.46 20.79 -14.40
C VAL A 191 26.13 21.34 -15.64
N ASN A 192 26.24 22.67 -15.74
CA ASN A 192 26.85 23.39 -16.86
C ASN A 192 26.27 22.95 -18.24
N GLY A 193 24.94 22.75 -18.28
CA GLY A 193 24.20 22.34 -19.48
C GLY A 193 24.23 20.84 -19.80
N MET A 194 25.01 20.04 -19.05
CA MET A 194 25.13 18.60 -19.28
C MET A 194 24.28 17.79 -18.29
N PRO A 195 23.51 16.77 -18.74
CA PRO A 195 22.84 15.83 -17.84
C PRO A 195 23.85 15.10 -16.95
N LEU A 196 23.63 15.17 -15.64
CA LEU A 196 24.47 14.52 -14.63
C LEU A 196 23.81 13.23 -14.12
N VAL A 197 22.58 13.32 -13.62
CA VAL A 197 21.89 12.17 -13.01
C VAL A 197 20.37 12.34 -13.09
N ALA A 198 19.65 11.22 -13.18
CA ALA A 198 18.21 11.18 -12.95
C ALA A 198 17.90 10.36 -11.69
N LEU A 199 17.12 10.94 -10.77
CA LEU A 199 16.76 10.36 -9.47
C LEU A 199 15.24 10.22 -9.36
N MET A 200 14.77 9.17 -8.70
CA MET A 200 13.39 9.10 -8.22
C MET A 200 13.31 9.74 -6.84
N ARG A 201 12.39 10.69 -6.63
CA ARG A 201 12.33 11.51 -5.42
C ARG A 201 10.90 11.78 -4.96
N LEU A 202 10.76 12.34 -3.75
CA LEU A 202 9.55 13.00 -3.30
C LEU A 202 9.50 14.46 -3.84
N PRO A 203 8.44 14.87 -4.57
CA PRO A 203 8.18 16.26 -4.97
C PRO A 203 8.39 17.31 -3.87
N GLY A 204 9.04 18.43 -4.21
CA GLY A 204 9.51 19.47 -3.29
C GLY A 204 11.01 19.41 -2.99
N GLN A 205 11.61 20.59 -2.78
CA GLN A 205 13.02 20.81 -2.44
C GLN A 205 14.00 20.31 -3.50
N GLU A 206 13.69 20.57 -4.78
CA GLU A 206 14.46 20.11 -5.94
C GLU A 206 15.86 20.74 -5.98
N LYS A 207 15.95 22.03 -5.64
CA LYS A 207 17.22 22.76 -5.63
C LYS A 207 18.14 22.25 -4.52
N GLU A 208 17.57 22.00 -3.35
CA GLU A 208 18.24 21.45 -2.19
C GLU A 208 18.72 20.03 -2.50
N LEU A 209 17.89 19.18 -3.10
CA LEU A 209 18.31 17.85 -3.53
C LEU A 209 19.49 17.91 -4.51
N ALA A 210 19.44 18.80 -5.51
CA ALA A 210 20.52 18.92 -6.49
C ALA A 210 21.82 19.46 -5.89
N ALA A 211 21.74 20.52 -5.08
CA ALA A 211 22.89 21.09 -4.38
C ALA A 211 23.52 20.05 -3.43
N GLY A 212 22.70 19.36 -2.65
CA GLY A 212 23.12 18.31 -1.74
C GLY A 212 23.78 17.13 -2.45
N PHE A 213 23.15 16.61 -3.51
CA PHE A 213 23.72 15.54 -4.32
C PHE A 213 25.11 15.92 -4.85
N CYS A 214 25.25 17.13 -5.42
CA CYS A 214 26.53 17.58 -5.96
C CYS A 214 27.61 17.72 -4.87
N LEU A 215 27.25 18.11 -3.65
CA LEU A 215 28.19 18.19 -2.52
C LEU A 215 28.57 16.82 -1.98
N THR A 216 27.58 15.99 -1.67
CA THR A 216 27.80 14.68 -1.04
C THR A 216 28.43 13.66 -1.99
N GLU A 217 28.30 13.85 -3.30
CA GLU A 217 29.01 13.07 -4.33
C GLU A 217 30.36 13.68 -4.75
N ARG A 218 30.75 14.84 -4.20
CA ARG A 218 31.94 15.60 -4.63
C ARG A 218 31.96 15.87 -6.13
N VAL A 219 30.81 16.26 -6.67
CA VAL A 219 30.68 16.85 -8.01
C VAL A 219 31.15 18.31 -7.96
N ILE A 220 30.94 18.97 -6.83
CA ILE A 220 31.48 20.30 -6.53
C ILE A 220 32.22 20.27 -5.19
N PRO A 221 33.26 21.10 -5.01
CA PRO A 221 34.08 21.07 -3.79
C PRO A 221 33.40 21.78 -2.60
N SER A 222 32.54 22.77 -2.84
CA SER A 222 31.83 23.51 -1.79
C SER A 222 30.59 24.19 -2.34
N ALA A 223 29.71 24.67 -1.45
CA ALA A 223 28.51 25.42 -1.81
C ALA A 223 28.84 26.72 -2.57
N GLY A 224 30.00 27.32 -2.30
CA GLY A 224 30.47 28.53 -2.98
C GLY A 224 30.78 28.34 -4.47
N ALA A 225 30.89 27.09 -4.95
CA ALA A 225 31.03 26.79 -6.37
C ALA A 225 29.71 26.97 -7.15
N ILE A 226 28.56 27.06 -6.47
CA ILE A 226 27.24 27.21 -7.10
C ILE A 226 27.05 28.68 -7.49
N GLU A 227 27.10 28.97 -8.78
CA GLU A 227 26.86 30.32 -9.32
C GLU A 227 25.36 30.54 -9.58
N LEU A 228 24.67 29.48 -10.02
CA LEU A 228 23.25 29.50 -10.32
C LEU A 228 22.62 28.13 -10.08
N ILE A 229 21.42 28.13 -9.53
CA ILE A 229 20.56 26.94 -9.45
C ILE A 229 19.11 27.28 -9.77
N ARG A 230 18.52 26.56 -10.73
CA ARG A 230 17.14 26.78 -11.17
C ARG A 230 16.40 25.45 -11.27
N HIS A 231 15.18 25.44 -10.74
CA HIS A 231 14.21 24.38 -11.04
C HIS A 231 13.39 24.87 -12.22
N CYS A 232 13.47 24.16 -13.34
CA CYS A 232 12.93 24.58 -14.62
C CYS A 232 11.58 23.90 -14.93
N GLY A 233 11.01 23.14 -13.97
CA GLY A 233 9.79 22.37 -14.14
C GLY A 233 9.90 21.27 -15.19
N ALA A 234 8.79 20.60 -15.48
CA ALA A 234 8.71 19.54 -16.48
C ALA A 234 8.81 20.04 -17.95
N ASP A 235 8.70 21.36 -18.18
CA ASP A 235 8.72 22.02 -19.51
C ASP A 235 10.09 22.62 -19.88
N ALA A 236 11.11 22.40 -19.04
CA ALA A 236 12.48 22.83 -19.33
C ALA A 236 12.96 22.18 -20.62
N ALA A 237 13.19 22.99 -21.66
CA ALA A 237 13.52 22.57 -23.02
C ALA A 237 14.39 21.30 -23.05
N ARG A 238 13.79 20.22 -23.56
CA ARG A 238 14.50 18.99 -23.93
C ARG A 238 15.72 19.39 -24.77
N PRO A 239 16.92 18.83 -24.54
CA PRO A 239 17.98 18.94 -25.53
C PRO A 239 17.40 18.53 -26.88
N ARG A 240 17.46 19.43 -27.87
CA ARG A 240 17.11 19.12 -29.26
C ARG A 240 18.17 18.14 -29.78
N ASP A 241 18.01 16.86 -29.44
CA ASP A 241 18.51 15.69 -30.18
C ASP A 241 18.22 14.39 -29.38
N LEU A 242 16.93 14.12 -29.19
CA LEU A 242 16.43 12.76 -28.93
C LEU A 242 15.48 12.38 -30.07
N ASN A 243 16.01 12.37 -31.28
CA ASN A 243 15.41 11.62 -32.39
C ASN A 243 15.73 10.14 -32.21
N ALA A 244 15.18 9.53 -31.17
CA ALA A 244 15.00 8.09 -31.07
C ALA A 244 14.02 7.80 -29.92
N LEU A 245 12.97 7.04 -30.24
CA LEU A 245 11.95 6.50 -29.34
C LEU A 245 10.71 7.40 -29.15
N THR A 246 9.91 7.39 -30.22
CA THR A 246 8.47 7.12 -30.20
C THR A 246 7.63 7.89 -29.19
N GLU A 247 6.86 8.83 -29.74
CA GLU A 247 5.62 9.34 -29.17
C GLU A 247 4.74 8.19 -28.65
N SER A 248 4.62 8.10 -27.33
CA SER A 248 3.46 7.50 -26.68
C SER A 248 2.91 8.52 -25.67
N PRO A 249 1.57 8.74 -25.61
CA PRO A 249 0.97 9.80 -24.79
C PRO A 249 0.92 9.49 -23.28
N ASP A 250 1.53 8.41 -22.81
CA ASP A 250 1.53 8.03 -21.40
C ASP A 250 2.73 8.66 -20.68
N SER A 251 2.49 9.87 -20.19
CA SER A 251 3.47 10.82 -19.63
C SER A 251 4.08 10.40 -18.28
N LEU A 252 4.75 9.25 -18.24
CA LEU A 252 5.67 8.85 -17.15
C LEU A 252 7.09 9.41 -17.34
N THR A 253 7.32 10.19 -18.41
CA THR A 253 8.65 10.64 -18.86
C THR A 253 8.87 12.16 -18.74
N SER A 254 7.90 12.93 -18.24
CA SER A 254 8.09 14.35 -17.95
C SER A 254 8.66 14.51 -16.54
N GLY A 255 9.96 14.25 -16.39
CA GLY A 255 10.68 14.53 -15.15
C GLY A 255 10.94 16.02 -15.00
N ASP A 256 10.93 16.49 -13.75
CA ASP A 256 11.41 17.84 -13.45
C ASP A 256 12.90 17.95 -13.81
N VAL A 257 13.34 19.15 -14.17
CA VAL A 257 14.77 19.42 -14.39
C VAL A 257 15.26 20.48 -13.41
N VAL A 258 16.39 20.23 -12.77
CA VAL A 258 17.19 21.25 -12.10
C VAL A 258 18.45 21.49 -12.90
N GLU A 259 18.69 22.76 -13.22
CA GLU A 259 19.89 23.20 -13.91
C GLU A 259 20.78 24.01 -12.96
N MET A 260 22.04 23.61 -12.89
CA MET A 260 23.07 24.24 -12.07
C MET A 260 24.18 24.80 -12.97
N GLN A 261 24.60 26.03 -12.70
CA GLN A 261 25.87 26.56 -13.19
C GLN A 261 26.85 26.61 -12.03
N VAL A 262 28.02 26.02 -12.24
CA VAL A 262 29.04 25.88 -11.19
C VAL A 262 30.42 26.23 -11.74
N GLY A 263 31.20 26.94 -10.92
CA GLY A 263 32.52 27.45 -11.33
C GLY A 263 33.60 26.36 -11.46
N SER A 264 33.43 25.23 -10.76
CA SER A 264 34.35 24.08 -10.82
C SER A 264 33.60 22.78 -10.64
N VAL A 265 33.98 21.77 -11.41
CA VAL A 265 33.37 20.43 -11.40
C VAL A 265 34.45 19.38 -11.16
N GLU A 266 34.15 18.41 -10.29
CA GLU A 266 35.00 17.26 -9.97
C GLU A 266 34.21 15.95 -10.18
N ASN A 267 34.91 14.83 -10.37
CA ASN A 267 34.34 13.47 -10.36
C ASN A 267 33.12 13.18 -11.27
N THR A 268 32.88 13.95 -12.33
CA THR A 268 31.72 13.73 -13.22
C THR A 268 31.82 12.51 -14.13
N GLY A 269 33.03 11.96 -14.33
CA GLY A 269 33.23 10.76 -15.13
C GLY A 269 32.53 9.50 -14.61
N ARG A 270 32.06 9.50 -13.35
CA ARG A 270 31.27 8.39 -12.76
C ARG A 270 29.79 8.41 -13.15
N PHE A 271 29.32 9.52 -13.73
CA PHE A 271 27.90 9.76 -13.99
C PHE A 271 27.60 9.95 -15.48
N SER A 272 28.58 9.78 -16.37
CA SER A 272 28.36 9.91 -17.82
C SER A 272 27.70 8.68 -18.41
N GLU A 273 26.73 8.92 -19.31
CA GLU A 273 25.70 8.02 -19.83
C GLU A 273 24.47 8.02 -18.93
N THR A 274 23.35 8.49 -19.47
CA THR A 274 22.05 8.78 -18.85
C THR A 274 21.49 7.57 -18.06
N PHE A 275 22.10 7.26 -16.93
CA PHE A 275 21.67 6.22 -16.02
C PHE A 275 20.63 6.82 -15.10
N VAL A 276 19.41 6.28 -15.17
CA VAL A 276 18.44 6.42 -14.08
C VAL A 276 19.09 5.76 -12.86
N VAL A 277 19.64 6.56 -11.97
CA VAL A 277 20.16 6.06 -10.69
C VAL A 277 18.93 5.71 -9.88
N ARG A 278 18.60 4.41 -9.86
CA ARG A 278 17.59 3.88 -8.95
C ARG A 278 18.01 4.25 -7.52
N THR A 279 17.06 4.80 -6.77
CA THR A 279 17.15 5.15 -5.35
C THR A 279 17.81 4.01 -4.56
N GLY A 280 19.14 4.06 -4.41
CA GLY A 280 19.90 3.04 -3.69
C GLY A 280 21.14 2.43 -4.36
N CYS A 281 21.63 2.96 -5.47
CA CYS A 281 22.93 2.53 -6.00
C CYS A 281 23.72 3.74 -6.51
N GLY A 282 24.33 4.50 -5.60
CA GLY A 282 25.40 5.42 -5.97
C GLY A 282 26.56 4.58 -6.52
N GLY A 283 27.06 4.94 -7.69
CA GLY A 283 28.20 4.30 -8.35
C GLY A 283 29.51 4.57 -7.59
N ALA A 284 29.60 4.14 -6.34
CA ALA A 284 30.86 4.13 -5.62
C ALA A 284 31.65 2.89 -6.05
N ASP A 285 32.62 3.09 -6.93
CA ASP A 285 33.68 2.13 -7.12
C ASP A 285 34.40 1.92 -5.78
N LEU A 286 34.20 0.75 -5.17
CA LEU A 286 34.83 0.34 -3.92
C LEU A 286 36.37 0.43 -4.00
N ALA A 287 36.94 0.39 -5.21
CA ALA A 287 38.36 0.56 -5.45
C ALA A 287 38.86 2.01 -5.22
N GLN A 288 37.95 3.00 -5.16
CA GLN A 288 38.27 4.41 -4.89
C GLN A 288 37.89 4.84 -3.46
N ILE A 289 37.77 3.91 -2.50
CA ILE A 289 37.84 4.24 -1.07
C ILE A 289 39.28 4.73 -0.80
N GLY A 290 39.53 6.01 -1.10
CA GLY A 290 40.85 6.61 -1.06
C GLY A 290 41.43 6.72 0.35
N ALA A 291 42.71 7.10 0.39
CA ALA A 291 43.39 7.62 1.59
C ALA A 291 42.76 8.93 2.09
N ASP A 292 41.96 9.60 1.24
CA ASP A 292 41.38 10.93 1.46
C ASP A 292 40.27 10.98 2.51
N ILE A 293 39.88 9.84 3.08
CA ILE A 293 38.92 9.80 4.19
C ILE A 293 39.60 9.66 5.53
N ASP A 294 40.86 9.21 5.60
CA ASP A 294 41.50 8.91 6.88
C ASP A 294 41.76 10.22 7.65
N GLY A 295 41.10 10.37 8.80
CA GLY A 295 41.15 11.59 9.61
C GLY A 295 40.52 12.82 8.96
N ALA A 296 39.62 12.64 7.98
CA ALA A 296 38.97 13.74 7.28
C ALA A 296 38.08 14.61 8.18
N ILE A 297 37.57 14.06 9.29
CA ILE A 297 36.81 14.79 10.30
C ILE A 297 37.73 15.11 11.48
N VAL A 298 37.96 16.40 11.69
CA VAL A 298 38.66 16.95 12.87
C VAL A 298 37.69 17.87 13.59
N SER A 299 37.08 17.37 14.67
CA SER A 299 36.08 18.13 15.43
C SER A 299 36.23 17.88 16.93
N GLU A 300 36.14 18.97 17.71
CA GLU A 300 36.06 18.92 19.18
C GLU A 300 34.60 18.94 19.68
N MET A 301 33.64 18.84 18.77
CA MET A 301 32.22 18.88 19.08
C MET A 301 31.85 17.77 20.07
N THR A 302 31.14 18.15 21.14
CA THR A 302 30.58 17.21 22.11
C THR A 302 29.07 17.40 22.20
N VAL A 303 28.35 16.27 22.23
CA VAL A 303 26.89 16.26 22.37
C VAL A 303 26.54 15.53 23.66
N ARG A 304 25.72 16.17 24.50
CA ARG A 304 25.26 15.50 25.73
C ARG A 304 24.34 14.34 25.36
N GLY A 305 24.54 13.18 26.00
CA GLY A 305 23.67 12.01 25.78
C GLY A 305 22.18 12.30 26.00
N SER A 306 21.84 13.19 26.94
CA SER A 306 20.45 13.62 27.17
C SER A 306 19.84 14.39 26.00
N VAL A 307 20.65 15.10 25.20
CA VAL A 307 20.19 15.80 24.00
C VAL A 307 19.87 14.78 22.91
N LEU A 308 20.74 13.78 22.70
CA LEU A 308 20.54 12.74 21.68
C LEU A 308 19.19 12.03 21.84
N LEU A 309 18.80 11.69 23.06
CA LEU A 309 17.53 11.01 23.35
C LEU A 309 16.30 11.80 22.85
N GLY A 310 16.37 13.13 22.78
CA GLY A 310 15.28 13.95 22.24
C GLY A 310 15.23 13.99 20.71
N LEU A 311 16.34 13.72 20.03
CA LEU A 311 16.45 13.96 18.58
C LEU A 311 15.61 12.99 17.73
N ALA A 312 15.36 11.77 18.22
CA ALA A 312 14.52 10.82 17.50
C ALA A 312 13.06 11.31 17.38
N GLU A 313 12.53 11.87 18.46
CA GLU A 313 11.17 12.44 18.48
C GLU A 313 11.12 13.74 17.67
N GLU A 314 12.16 14.56 17.77
CA GLU A 314 12.27 15.81 17.02
C GLU A 314 12.33 15.56 15.50
N LEU A 315 13.06 14.54 15.05
CA LEU A 315 13.06 14.11 13.65
C LEU A 315 11.65 13.63 13.24
N THR A 316 11.08 12.67 13.97
CA THR A 316 9.80 12.03 13.61
C THR A 316 8.63 13.03 13.56
N SER A 317 8.57 13.97 14.51
CA SER A 317 7.50 14.98 14.57
C SER A 317 7.51 15.95 13.39
N ARG A 318 8.66 16.11 12.74
CA ARG A 318 8.88 16.98 11.57
C ARG A 318 8.77 16.25 10.23
N GLN A 319 8.24 15.03 10.23
CA GLN A 319 8.01 14.23 9.03
C GLN A 319 6.51 14.04 8.72
N PRO A 320 5.77 15.09 8.30
CA PRO A 320 4.33 14.98 8.02
C PRO A 320 3.97 13.94 6.96
N ILE A 321 4.82 13.69 5.96
CA ILE A 321 4.51 12.72 4.90
C ILE A 321 4.71 11.30 5.41
N PHE A 322 5.79 11.05 6.15
CA PHE A 322 5.98 9.79 6.88
C PHE A 322 4.81 9.52 7.83
N ASN A 323 4.41 10.50 8.65
CA ASN A 323 3.32 10.35 9.59
C ASN A 323 1.96 10.09 8.91
N GLY A 324 1.81 10.53 7.65
CA GLY A 324 0.60 10.31 6.87
C GLY A 324 0.60 9.06 5.99
N THR A 325 1.75 8.45 5.70
CA THR A 325 1.89 7.39 4.67
C THR A 325 2.80 6.22 5.05
N GLY A 326 3.69 6.39 6.04
CA GLY A 326 4.78 5.46 6.36
C GLY A 326 5.81 5.26 5.25
N GLY A 327 5.70 5.96 4.12
CA GLY A 327 6.40 5.66 2.87
C GLY A 327 7.67 6.48 2.60
N THR A 328 8.14 7.28 3.56
CA THR A 328 9.31 8.15 3.40
C THR A 328 10.38 7.91 4.44
N HIS A 329 11.57 8.43 4.17
CA HIS A 329 12.69 8.57 5.09
C HIS A 329 12.92 10.05 5.40
N GLY A 330 13.29 10.34 6.65
CA GLY A 330 13.75 11.64 7.11
C GLY A 330 15.26 11.68 7.35
N ALA A 331 15.85 12.84 7.09
CA ALA A 331 17.17 13.25 7.54
C ALA A 331 17.08 14.66 8.15
N GLY A 332 17.64 14.84 9.34
CA GLY A 332 17.64 16.13 10.04
C GLY A 332 19.03 16.58 10.44
N ILE A 333 19.27 17.88 10.41
CA ILE A 333 20.51 18.53 10.86
C ILE A 333 20.19 19.33 12.12
N PHE A 334 20.97 19.08 13.17
CA PHE A 334 20.80 19.66 14.49
C PHE A 334 22.11 20.27 14.98
N ASP A 335 22.05 21.25 15.86
CA ASP A 335 23.23 21.71 16.60
C ASP A 335 23.55 20.80 17.80
N ALA A 336 24.67 21.07 18.49
CA ALA A 336 25.08 20.33 19.69
C ALA A 336 24.11 20.45 20.87
N ALA A 337 23.27 21.49 20.90
CA ALA A 337 22.25 21.72 21.91
C ALA A 337 20.93 21.00 21.61
N GLY A 338 20.79 20.46 20.40
CA GLY A 338 19.60 19.76 19.91
C GLY A 338 18.60 20.66 19.21
N ALA A 339 18.96 21.90 18.88
CA ALA A 339 18.10 22.75 18.06
C ALA A 339 18.05 22.22 16.63
N CYS A 340 16.84 22.04 16.11
CA CYS A 340 16.60 21.65 14.74
C CYS A 340 16.95 22.79 13.78
N ILE A 341 17.82 22.53 12.82
CA ILE A 341 18.18 23.48 11.76
C ILE A 341 17.33 23.19 10.52
N VAL A 342 17.38 21.94 10.04
CA VAL A 342 16.58 21.48 8.89
C VAL A 342 16.15 20.03 9.15
N VAL A 343 14.95 19.68 8.70
CA VAL A 343 14.53 18.29 8.46
C VAL A 343 14.03 18.20 7.02
N ALA A 344 14.48 17.17 6.31
CA ALA A 344 14.03 16.87 4.95
C ALA A 344 13.48 15.44 4.87
N GLU A 345 12.45 15.28 4.05
CA GLU A 345 11.84 13.99 3.73
C GLU A 345 12.05 13.62 2.27
N ASP A 346 12.21 12.32 2.02
CA ASP A 346 12.15 11.76 0.68
C ASP A 346 11.75 10.28 0.69
N VAL A 347 11.29 9.74 -0.43
CA VAL A 347 11.09 8.28 -0.60
C VAL A 347 12.43 7.55 -0.40
N GLY A 348 13.52 8.12 -0.90
CA GLY A 348 14.87 7.58 -0.75
C GLY A 348 15.64 8.19 0.44
N ARG A 349 16.20 7.37 1.33
CA ARG A 349 17.05 7.84 2.44
C ARG A 349 18.25 8.69 1.99
N HIS A 350 18.83 8.40 0.82
CA HIS A 350 19.96 9.15 0.27
C HIS A 350 19.52 10.56 -0.14
N ASN A 351 18.39 10.66 -0.85
CA ASN A 351 17.80 11.92 -1.24
C ASN A 351 17.38 12.77 -0.03
N ALA A 352 16.85 12.14 1.03
CA ALA A 352 16.51 12.85 2.26
C ALA A 352 17.75 13.52 2.88
N LEU A 353 18.87 12.80 2.95
CA LEU A 353 20.17 13.36 3.38
C LEU A 353 20.64 14.47 2.44
N ASP A 354 20.60 14.24 1.13
CA ASP A 354 21.04 15.22 0.14
C ASP A 354 20.18 16.50 0.25
N LYS A 355 18.85 16.40 0.38
CA LYS A 355 17.98 17.57 0.64
C LYS A 355 18.36 18.30 1.92
N ALA A 356 18.64 17.59 3.01
CA ALA A 356 19.01 18.22 4.28
C ALA A 356 20.35 18.99 4.18
N VAL A 357 21.35 18.36 3.55
CA VAL A 357 22.67 18.97 3.27
C VAL A 357 22.53 20.16 2.35
N GLY A 358 21.81 20.01 1.23
CA GLY A 358 21.61 21.08 0.27
C GLY A 358 20.81 22.26 0.82
N SER A 359 19.84 22.01 1.71
CA SER A 359 19.14 23.08 2.44
C SER A 359 20.12 23.91 3.27
N CYS A 360 21.01 23.27 4.03
CA CYS A 360 22.04 23.97 4.81
C CYS A 360 22.99 24.75 3.89
N ALA A 361 23.45 24.14 2.79
CA ALA A 361 24.33 24.77 1.82
C ALA A 361 23.71 26.04 1.19
N LEU A 362 22.43 25.98 0.79
CA LEU A 362 21.72 27.13 0.23
C LEU A 362 21.40 28.22 1.26
N MET A 363 21.37 27.86 2.56
CA MET A 363 21.24 28.81 3.67
C MET A 363 22.60 29.36 4.15
N GLY A 364 23.73 28.87 3.62
CA GLY A 364 25.06 29.24 4.07
C GLY A 364 25.38 28.74 5.50
N ILE A 365 24.85 27.58 5.87
CA ILE A 365 25.07 26.96 7.19
C ILE A 365 26.12 25.87 7.06
N ASP A 366 27.22 26.01 7.82
CA ASP A 366 28.27 25.00 7.92
C ASP A 366 27.81 23.76 8.72
N LEU A 367 28.33 22.60 8.32
CA LEU A 367 27.96 21.29 8.84
C LEU A 367 29.00 20.69 9.81
N GLU A 368 30.17 21.32 9.94
CA GLU A 368 31.33 20.80 10.70
C GLU A 368 31.12 20.74 12.22
N ASP A 369 30.09 21.42 12.71
CA ASP A 369 29.68 21.52 14.12
C ASP A 369 28.23 21.02 14.31
N LYS A 370 27.73 20.16 13.42
CA LYS A 370 26.34 19.68 13.40
C LYS A 370 26.21 18.17 13.64
N VAL A 371 25.02 17.77 14.09
CA VAL A 371 24.59 16.38 14.22
C VAL A 371 23.63 16.05 13.10
N LEU A 372 23.94 15.02 12.32
CA LEU A 372 23.01 14.42 11.36
C LEU A 372 22.19 13.34 12.05
N VAL A 373 20.87 13.40 11.92
CA VAL A 373 19.95 12.38 12.44
C VAL A 373 19.20 11.74 11.29
N LEU A 374 19.28 10.42 11.17
CA LEU A 374 18.70 9.63 10.07
C LEU A 374 17.62 8.69 10.58
N SER A 375 16.48 8.65 9.88
CA SER A 375 15.46 7.60 10.09
C SER A 375 15.91 6.22 9.57
N GLY A 376 16.75 6.20 8.53
CA GLY A 376 17.24 5.00 7.87
C GLY A 376 18.61 4.53 8.36
N ARG A 377 19.01 3.32 7.93
CA ARG A 377 20.29 2.70 8.28
C ARG A 377 21.49 3.54 7.83
N VAL A 378 22.57 3.52 8.62
CA VAL A 378 23.87 4.09 8.24
C VAL A 378 24.63 3.07 7.39
N SER A 379 24.38 3.07 6.09
CA SER A 379 25.18 2.30 5.12
C SER A 379 26.51 3.00 4.83
N TYR A 380 27.40 2.29 4.11
CA TYR A 380 28.63 2.88 3.54
C TYR A 380 28.37 4.22 2.84
N GLU A 381 27.38 4.27 1.94
CA GLU A 381 27.07 5.49 1.18
C GLU A 381 26.58 6.62 2.08
N MET A 382 25.71 6.32 3.05
CA MET A 382 25.20 7.33 3.99
C MET A 382 26.34 7.91 4.84
N ALA A 383 27.24 7.06 5.34
CA ALA A 383 28.42 7.49 6.08
C ALA A 383 29.36 8.34 5.21
N MET A 384 29.66 7.89 3.98
CA MET A 384 30.51 8.63 3.04
C MET A 384 29.93 10.01 2.70
N LYS A 385 28.63 10.11 2.44
CA LYS A 385 27.97 11.38 2.15
C LYS A 385 28.13 12.37 3.30
N ALA A 386 27.90 11.93 4.54
CA ALA A 386 28.07 12.76 5.73
C ALA A 386 29.52 13.19 5.97
N VAL A 387 30.47 12.25 5.85
CA VAL A 387 31.92 12.52 6.00
C VAL A 387 32.41 13.52 4.95
N ARG A 388 31.96 13.37 3.69
CA ARG A 388 32.40 14.26 2.60
C ARG A 388 32.01 15.72 2.79
N VAL A 389 30.95 15.98 3.56
CA VAL A 389 30.48 17.33 3.87
C VAL A 389 30.82 17.77 5.29
N GLY A 390 31.73 17.05 5.96
CA GLY A 390 32.32 17.47 7.22
C GLY A 390 31.49 17.20 8.47
N ILE A 391 30.38 16.45 8.39
CA ILE A 391 29.51 16.21 9.56
C ILE A 391 30.24 15.30 10.58
N PRO A 392 30.45 15.76 11.84
CA PRO A 392 31.20 14.99 12.83
C PRO A 392 30.42 13.91 13.56
N VAL A 393 29.08 14.03 13.64
CA VAL A 393 28.22 13.10 14.39
C VAL A 393 27.04 12.66 13.54
N ILE A 394 26.91 11.34 13.35
CA ILE A 394 25.77 10.70 12.69
C ILE A 394 25.00 9.89 13.74
N ALA A 395 23.75 10.23 13.97
CA ALA A 395 22.82 9.44 14.75
C ALA A 395 21.75 8.82 13.86
N SER A 396 21.38 7.57 14.11
CA SER A 396 20.36 6.88 13.33
C SER A 396 19.38 6.15 14.23
N LEU A 397 18.09 6.24 13.89
CA LEU A 397 17.03 5.44 14.51
C LEU A 397 17.19 3.95 14.18
N ALA A 398 17.95 3.62 13.13
CA ALA A 398 18.19 2.27 12.65
C ALA A 398 19.63 1.80 12.92
N ALA A 399 19.92 0.58 12.48
CA ALA A 399 21.24 -0.02 12.63
C ALA A 399 22.27 0.60 11.65
N PRO A 400 23.52 0.83 12.07
CA PRO A 400 24.63 1.02 11.16
C PRO A 400 25.08 -0.32 10.56
N THR A 401 25.66 -0.29 9.36
CA THR A 401 26.30 -1.48 8.77
C THR A 401 27.79 -1.53 9.11
N HIS A 402 28.39 -2.72 9.06
CA HIS A 402 29.82 -2.89 9.34
C HIS A 402 30.71 -1.97 8.49
N LEU A 403 30.46 -1.91 7.18
CA LEU A 403 31.22 -1.03 6.29
C LEU A 403 30.94 0.46 6.56
N GLY A 404 29.72 0.83 6.95
CA GLY A 404 29.41 2.21 7.37
C GLY A 404 30.19 2.63 8.61
N LEU A 405 30.32 1.73 9.60
CA LEU A 405 31.13 1.98 10.80
C LEU A 405 32.61 2.10 10.46
N GLN A 406 33.15 1.24 9.60
CA GLN A 406 34.56 1.32 9.19
C GLN A 406 34.90 2.64 8.51
N ILE A 407 34.01 3.16 7.66
CA ILE A 407 34.21 4.48 7.04
C ILE A 407 34.21 5.59 8.08
N ALA A 408 33.23 5.57 9.00
CA ALA A 408 33.14 6.59 10.02
C ALA A 408 34.35 6.56 10.97
N GLU A 409 34.80 5.38 11.37
CA GLU A 409 35.98 5.19 12.22
C GLU A 409 37.25 5.73 11.54
N ARG A 410 37.48 5.35 10.28
CA ARG A 410 38.59 5.88 9.48
C ARG A 410 38.54 7.40 9.36
N ALA A 411 37.34 7.96 9.20
CA ALA A 411 37.12 9.38 9.07
C ALA A 411 37.25 10.18 10.38
N GLY A 412 37.16 9.54 11.54
CA GLY A 412 37.02 10.25 12.83
C GLY A 412 35.60 10.73 13.12
N CYS A 413 34.60 10.19 12.42
CA CYS A 413 33.18 10.52 12.60
C CYS A 413 32.54 9.63 13.68
N THR A 414 31.79 10.24 14.60
CA THR A 414 31.01 9.50 15.60
C THR A 414 29.74 8.94 14.98
N VAL A 415 29.44 7.66 15.21
CA VAL A 415 28.20 7.02 14.77
C VAL A 415 27.44 6.48 15.96
N ILE A 416 26.16 6.84 16.05
CA ILE A 416 25.21 6.41 17.06
C ILE A 416 24.10 5.62 16.37
N GLY A 417 23.91 4.38 16.79
CA GLY A 417 22.90 3.48 16.24
C GLY A 417 21.69 3.31 17.16
N PHE A 418 20.58 2.85 16.59
CA PHE A 418 19.37 2.49 17.36
C PHE A 418 18.88 3.61 18.28
N LEU A 419 19.00 4.86 17.83
CA LEU A 419 18.59 6.03 18.58
C LEU A 419 17.07 5.97 18.83
N SER A 420 16.69 6.17 20.09
CA SER A 420 15.31 6.25 20.55
C SER A 420 15.23 7.21 21.74
N SER A 421 14.02 7.50 22.21
CA SER A 421 13.79 8.32 23.41
C SER A 421 14.37 7.73 24.70
N GLN A 422 14.73 6.45 24.71
CA GLN A 422 15.17 5.74 25.91
C GLN A 422 16.63 5.29 25.87
N ARG A 423 17.17 5.03 24.66
CA ARG A 423 18.51 4.47 24.49
C ARG A 423 19.11 4.80 23.14
N PHE A 424 20.42 4.63 23.07
CA PHE A 424 21.21 4.59 21.85
C PHE A 424 22.42 3.66 22.09
N ASN A 425 23.08 3.25 21.00
CA ASN A 425 24.26 2.40 21.03
C ASN A 425 25.45 3.09 20.37
#